data_AF-A0A1F3LBI2-F1
#
_entry.id   AF-A0A1F3LBI2-F1
#
_cell.length_a   1.000
_cell.length_b   1.000
_cell.length_c   1.000
_cell.angle_alpha   90.00
_cell.angle_beta   90.00
_cell.angle_gamma   90.00
#
_symmetry.space_group_name_H-M   'P 1'
#
loop_
_entity.id
_entity.type
_entity.pdbx_description
1 polymer ?
#
loop_
_entity_poly.entity_id
_entity_poly.type
_entity_poly.pdbx_seq_one_letter_code
_entity_poly.pdbx_strand_id
1 'polypeptide(L)'
;MKYVITIIVVFAISCTSKKGVFYSEMNKTVVVKYEKNKLVLYTGNSKDHSAYLIYDVTAKADKSKKELHISAWQAPKKENKDRFEIDIQKLGISDIQDYKIIWLDPDGKSTNLQLEKNQ
;
A
#
# COMPACT_ATOMS: atom_id res chain seq x y z
N MET A 1 25.00 47.05 -29.81
CA MET A 1 24.57 45.63 -29.78
C MET A 1 24.39 45.22 -28.33
N LYS A 2 23.15 45.07 -27.86
CA LYS A 2 22.84 44.68 -26.47
C LYS A 2 22.51 43.19 -26.48
N TYR A 3 23.37 42.39 -25.86
CA TYR A 3 23.14 40.95 -25.69
C TYR A 3 22.01 40.76 -24.68
N VAL A 4 20.87 40.24 -25.15
CA VAL A 4 19.79 39.78 -24.29
C VAL A 4 20.18 38.38 -23.81
N ILE A 5 20.53 38.27 -22.52
CA ILE A 5 20.79 36.99 -21.87
C ILE A 5 19.44 36.34 -21.58
N THR A 6 19.07 35.37 -22.40
CA THR A 6 17.88 34.53 -22.17
C THR A 6 18.18 33.54 -21.04
N ILE A 7 17.69 33.84 -19.84
CA ILE A 7 17.73 32.93 -18.69
C ILE A 7 16.75 31.78 -18.98
N ILE A 8 17.28 30.60 -19.28
CA ILE A 8 16.50 29.36 -19.39
C ILE A 8 16.22 28.87 -17.96
N VAL A 9 15.02 29.16 -17.46
CA VAL A 9 14.51 28.58 -16.20
C VAL A 9 14.07 27.14 -16.49
N VAL A 10 14.92 26.17 -16.20
CA VAL A 10 14.54 24.75 -16.23
C VAL A 10 13.68 24.47 -15.00
N PHE A 11 12.36 24.50 -15.18
CA PHE A 11 11.41 23.96 -14.20
C PHE A 11 11.61 22.44 -14.16
N ALA A 12 12.39 21.95 -13.19
CA ALA A 12 12.40 20.54 -12.84
C ALA A 12 11.04 20.20 -12.20
N ILE A 13 10.11 19.71 -13.03
CA ILE A 13 8.85 19.14 -12.58
C ILE A 13 9.23 17.86 -11.81
N SER A 14 9.36 17.98 -10.49
CA SER A 14 9.60 16.84 -9.62
C SER A 14 8.31 16.01 -9.56
N CYS A 15 8.13 15.16 -10.58
CA CYS A 15 7.22 14.04 -10.48
C CYS A 15 7.85 13.08 -9.47
N THR A 16 7.54 13.27 -8.18
CA THR A 16 7.93 12.30 -7.15
C THR A 16 7.18 11.00 -7.44
N SER A 17 7.84 10.08 -8.14
CA SER A 17 7.29 8.78 -8.50
C SER A 17 6.84 8.06 -7.24
N LYS A 18 5.56 7.69 -7.16
CA LYS A 18 5.05 6.77 -6.15
C LYS A 18 5.86 5.47 -6.26
N LYS A 19 6.52 5.05 -5.17
CA LYS A 19 7.23 3.76 -5.13
C LYS A 19 6.29 2.72 -4.52
N GLY A 20 6.23 1.53 -5.11
CA GLY A 20 5.47 0.42 -4.53
C GLY A 20 6.24 -0.22 -3.38
N VAL A 21 5.51 -0.87 -2.47
CA VAL A 21 6.07 -1.44 -1.24
C VAL A 21 6.23 -2.95 -1.40
N PHE A 22 7.46 -3.44 -1.23
CA PHE A 22 7.74 -4.87 -1.18
C PHE A 22 7.48 -5.41 0.23
N TYR A 23 6.82 -6.55 0.34
CA TYR A 23 6.56 -7.20 1.62
C TYR A 23 7.85 -7.49 2.39
N SER A 24 8.90 -7.90 1.68
CA SER A 24 10.21 -8.20 2.27
C SER A 24 10.95 -6.99 2.83
N GLU A 25 10.54 -5.78 2.46
CA GLU A 25 11.15 -4.54 2.94
C GLU A 25 10.52 -4.04 4.26
N MET A 26 9.43 -4.66 4.72
CA MET A 26 8.76 -4.25 5.96
C MET A 26 9.52 -4.74 7.20
N ASN A 27 9.55 -3.91 8.24
CA ASN A 27 10.24 -4.25 9.50
C ASN A 27 9.42 -5.16 10.44
N LYS A 28 8.14 -5.38 10.13
CA LYS A 28 7.23 -6.29 10.83
C LYS A 28 6.32 -6.97 9.82
N THR A 29 5.89 -8.18 10.13
CA THR A 29 4.85 -8.88 9.37
C THR A 29 3.54 -8.12 9.42
N VAL A 30 2.80 -8.12 8.31
CA VAL A 30 1.48 -7.49 8.23
C VAL A 30 0.48 -8.32 9.04
N VAL A 31 -0.19 -7.68 10.00
CA VAL A 31 -1.29 -8.28 10.76
C VAL A 31 -2.60 -7.87 10.10
N VAL A 32 -3.45 -8.85 9.80
CA VAL A 32 -4.74 -8.61 9.14
C VAL A 32 -5.87 -8.96 10.10
N LYS A 33 -6.78 -8.02 10.34
CA LYS A 33 -7.96 -8.19 11.19
C LYS A 33 -9.24 -7.87 10.44
N TYR A 34 -10.35 -8.44 10.88
CA TYR A 34 -11.68 -8.05 10.40
C TYR A 34 -12.46 -7.39 11.53
N GLU A 35 -12.70 -6.09 11.39
CA GLU A 35 -13.31 -5.24 12.42
C GLU A 35 -14.37 -4.35 11.77
N LYS A 36 -15.58 -4.29 12.35
CA LYS A 36 -16.66 -3.36 11.91
C LYS A 36 -16.90 -3.36 10.39
N ASN A 37 -16.97 -4.54 9.78
CA ASN A 37 -17.14 -4.76 8.33
C ASN A 37 -16.00 -4.23 7.45
N LYS A 38 -14.80 -4.05 8.01
CA LYS A 38 -13.61 -3.62 7.28
C LYS A 38 -12.48 -4.59 7.53
N LEU A 39 -11.67 -4.79 6.49
CA LEU A 39 -10.38 -5.43 6.63
C LEU A 39 -9.37 -4.38 7.10
N VAL A 40 -8.76 -4.62 8.25
CA VAL A 40 -7.81 -3.72 8.87
C VAL A 40 -6.42 -4.35 8.77
N LEU A 41 -5.50 -3.62 8.17
CA LEU A 41 -4.10 -4.02 8.01
C LEU A 41 -3.25 -3.19 8.96
N TYR A 42 -2.46 -3.88 9.79
CA TYR A 42 -1.42 -3.27 10.60
C TYR A 42 -0.07 -3.58 9.96
N THR A 43 0.66 -2.54 9.53
CA THR A 43 1.94 -2.67 8.84
C THR A 43 3.10 -2.16 9.70
N GLY A 44 4.28 -2.74 9.49
CA GLY A 44 5.51 -2.27 10.09
C GLY A 44 6.18 -1.21 9.23
N ASN A 45 6.05 0.06 9.59
CA ASN A 45 6.83 1.14 9.00
C ASN A 45 8.01 1.50 9.91
N SER A 46 9.12 1.95 9.32
CA SER A 46 10.24 2.54 10.05
C SER A 46 10.25 4.06 9.82
N LYS A 47 10.22 4.85 10.90
CA LYS A 47 10.39 6.31 10.81
C LYS A 47 11.81 6.69 10.40
N ASP A 48 12.79 5.88 10.77
CA ASP A 48 14.21 6.14 10.53
C ASP A 48 14.58 6.01 9.05
N HIS A 49 13.73 5.34 8.27
CA HIS A 49 13.90 5.12 6.85
C HIS A 49 12.64 5.63 6.15
N SER A 50 12.61 6.92 5.81
CA SER A 50 11.48 7.56 5.08
C SER A 50 11.08 6.83 3.79
N ALA A 51 11.96 5.98 3.28
CA ALA A 51 11.74 5.06 2.17
C ALA A 51 10.82 3.87 2.50
N TYR A 52 10.27 3.74 3.72
CA TYR A 52 9.32 2.67 4.11
C TYR A 52 8.02 3.22 4.70
N LEU A 53 7.72 4.50 4.49
CA LEU A 53 6.45 5.09 4.94
C LEU A 53 5.34 4.74 3.96
N ILE A 54 4.63 3.66 4.25
CA ILE A 54 3.40 3.31 3.56
C ILE A 54 2.40 4.43 3.82
N TYR A 55 1.85 5.01 2.76
CA TYR A 55 0.85 6.09 2.87
C TYR A 55 -0.52 5.68 2.33
N ASP A 56 -0.55 4.66 1.47
CA ASP A 56 -1.75 4.19 0.80
C ASP A 56 -1.69 2.68 0.58
N VAL A 57 -2.86 2.05 0.72
CA VAL A 57 -3.06 0.63 0.46
C VAL A 57 -4.30 0.48 -0.40
N THR A 58 -4.16 -0.27 -1.48
CA THR A 58 -5.23 -0.57 -2.42
C THR A 58 -5.53 -2.06 -2.40
N ALA A 59 -6.79 -2.42 -2.65
CA ALA A 59 -7.21 -3.80 -2.69
C ALA A 59 -8.07 -4.08 -3.92
N LYS A 60 -7.90 -5.25 -4.52
CA LYS A 60 -8.68 -5.75 -5.65
C LYS A 60 -9.10 -7.19 -5.38
N ALA A 61 -10.36 -7.50 -5.63
CA ALA A 61 -10.92 -8.84 -5.43
C ALA A 61 -11.01 -9.60 -6.76
N ASP A 62 -10.41 -10.80 -6.82
CA ASP A 62 -10.73 -11.81 -7.81
C ASP A 62 -11.78 -12.76 -7.21
N LYS A 63 -13.04 -12.53 -7.57
CA LYS A 63 -14.17 -13.31 -7.04
C LYS A 63 -14.20 -14.74 -7.59
N SER A 64 -13.63 -14.97 -8.76
CA SER A 64 -13.61 -16.31 -9.37
C SER A 64 -12.67 -17.25 -8.62
N LYS A 65 -11.54 -16.70 -8.13
CA LYS A 65 -10.53 -17.43 -7.37
C LYS A 65 -10.69 -17.29 -5.85
N LYS A 66 -11.65 -16.47 -5.40
CA LYS A 66 -11.80 -16.05 -4.00
C LYS A 66 -10.48 -15.49 -3.44
N GLU A 67 -9.87 -14.56 -4.16
CA GLU A 67 -8.62 -13.90 -3.73
C GLU A 67 -8.82 -12.40 -3.55
N LEU A 68 -8.18 -11.85 -2.51
CA LEU A 68 -8.10 -10.42 -2.27
C LEU A 68 -6.63 -9.99 -2.36
N HIS A 69 -6.29 -9.27 -3.42
CA HIS A 69 -4.94 -8.79 -3.69
C HIS A 69 -4.77 -7.39 -3.11
N ILE A 70 -3.76 -7.22 -2.27
CA ILE A 70 -3.43 -6.00 -1.54
C ILE A 70 -2.08 -5.50 -2.05
N SER A 71 -2.03 -4.23 -2.45
CA SER A 71 -0.80 -3.56 -2.84
C SER A 71 -0.69 -2.22 -2.14
N ALA A 72 0.52 -1.82 -1.78
CA ALA A 72 0.74 -0.58 -1.06
C ALA A 72 1.80 0.30 -1.70
N TRP A 73 1.72 1.59 -1.36
CA TRP A 73 2.52 2.63 -1.94
C TRP A 73 3.19 3.46 -0.84
N GLN A 74 4.43 3.84 -1.09
CA GLN A 74 5.19 4.75 -0.26
C GLN A 74 5.40 6.09 -0.94
N ALA A 75 5.48 7.13 -0.12
CA ALA A 75 5.77 8.48 -0.58
C ALA A 75 6.60 9.22 0.46
N PRO A 76 7.66 9.95 0.02
CA PRO A 76 8.41 10.79 0.94
C PRO A 76 7.49 11.89 1.50
N LYS A 77 7.71 12.28 2.77
CA LYS A 77 7.03 13.40 3.45
C LYS A 77 5.52 13.19 3.70
N LYS A 78 5.02 11.95 3.67
CA LYS A 78 3.68 11.62 4.17
C LYS A 78 3.73 11.24 5.65
N GLU A 79 2.61 11.44 6.33
CA GLU A 79 2.45 10.99 7.71
C GLU A 79 2.61 9.47 7.79
N ASN A 80 3.28 9.01 8.84
CA ASN A 80 3.41 7.60 9.12
C ASN A 80 2.05 7.02 9.51
N LYS A 81 1.60 5.99 8.78
CA LYS A 81 0.39 5.24 9.08
C LYS A 81 0.73 3.77 9.21
N ASP A 82 0.50 3.22 10.39
CA ASP A 82 0.63 1.79 10.65
C ASP A 82 -0.68 1.04 10.48
N ARG A 83 -1.81 1.73 10.30
CA ARG A 83 -3.15 1.16 10.19
C ARG A 83 -3.84 1.59 8.91
N PHE A 84 -4.30 0.62 8.12
CA PHE A 84 -5.05 0.83 6.88
C PHE A 84 -6.36 0.08 6.91
N GLU A 85 -7.44 0.71 6.45
CA GLU A 85 -8.76 0.11 6.40
C GLU A 85 -9.22 -0.07 4.95
N ILE A 86 -9.69 -1.27 4.65
CA ILE A 86 -10.29 -1.62 3.36
C ILE A 86 -11.75 -2.00 3.60
N ASP A 87 -12.63 -1.31 2.89
CA ASP A 87 -14.06 -1.62 2.87
C ASP A 87 -14.30 -2.75 1.85
N ILE A 88 -14.48 -3.97 2.36
CA ILE A 88 -14.65 -5.16 1.54
C ILE A 88 -16.01 -5.20 0.84
N GLN A 89 -17.02 -4.50 1.37
CA GLN A 89 -18.34 -4.43 0.75
C GLN A 89 -18.28 -3.64 -0.56
N LYS A 90 -17.44 -2.61 -0.63
CA LYS A 90 -17.16 -1.87 -1.88
C LYS A 90 -16.48 -2.73 -2.95
N LEU A 91 -15.82 -3.82 -2.54
CA LEU A 91 -15.26 -4.83 -3.45
C LEU A 91 -16.29 -5.93 -3.80
N GLY A 92 -17.51 -5.82 -3.25
CA GLY A 92 -18.58 -6.79 -3.39
C GLY A 92 -18.23 -8.16 -2.82
N ILE A 93 -17.48 -8.18 -1.71
CA ILE A 93 -17.21 -9.34 -0.87
C ILE A 93 -18.20 -9.29 0.29
N SER A 94 -18.99 -10.35 0.47
CA SER A 94 -19.94 -10.49 1.58
C SER A 94 -19.31 -11.12 2.82
N ASP A 95 -18.38 -12.05 2.62
CA ASP A 95 -17.66 -12.74 3.68
C ASP A 95 -16.17 -12.83 3.33
N ILE A 96 -15.32 -12.26 4.17
CA ILE A 96 -13.86 -12.25 3.97
C ILE A 96 -13.21 -13.58 4.36
N GLN A 97 -13.86 -14.41 5.19
CA GLN A 97 -13.32 -15.71 5.62
C GLN A 97 -13.17 -16.69 4.45
N ASP A 98 -13.98 -16.50 3.42
CA ASP A 98 -13.95 -17.27 2.18
C ASP A 98 -12.78 -16.91 1.26
N TYR A 99 -12.10 -15.79 1.52
CA TYR A 99 -11.10 -15.22 0.63
C TYR A 99 -9.69 -15.44 1.14
N LYS A 100 -8.81 -15.81 0.22
CA LYS A 100 -7.37 -15.79 0.46
C LYS A 100 -6.86 -14.35 0.34
N ILE A 101 -6.21 -13.87 1.38
CA ILE A 101 -5.65 -12.51 1.43
C ILE A 101 -4.20 -12.57 0.96
N ILE A 102 -3.86 -11.78 -0.05
CA ILE A 102 -2.56 -11.83 -0.73
C ILE A 102 -1.97 -10.43 -0.78
N TRP A 103 -0.76 -10.26 -0.26
CA TRP A 103 0.06 -9.09 -0.55
C TRP A 103 0.75 -9.28 -1.90
N LEU A 104 0.62 -8.30 -2.79
CA LEU A 104 1.22 -8.30 -4.12
C LEU A 104 2.28 -7.21 -4.22
N ASP A 105 3.54 -7.65 -4.35
CA ASP A 105 4.70 -6.79 -4.52
C ASP A 105 4.72 -6.16 -5.93
N PRO A 106 5.46 -5.04 -6.12
CA PRO A 106 5.53 -4.37 -7.41
C PRO A 106 6.09 -5.22 -8.56
N ASP A 107 6.86 -6.26 -8.26
CA ASP A 107 7.41 -7.23 -9.22
C ASP A 107 6.47 -8.40 -9.52
N GLY A 108 5.27 -8.41 -8.92
CA GLY A 108 4.28 -9.48 -9.05
C GLY A 108 4.46 -10.64 -8.08
N LYS A 109 5.46 -10.61 -7.19
CA LYS A 109 5.62 -11.61 -6.14
C LYS A 109 4.45 -11.52 -5.15
N SER A 110 3.94 -12.67 -4.77
CA SER A 110 2.77 -12.79 -3.90
C SER A 110 3.14 -13.38 -2.54
N THR A 111 2.63 -12.79 -1.47
CA THR A 111 2.76 -13.30 -0.10
C THR A 111 1.37 -13.50 0.52
N ASN A 112 1.09 -14.69 1.03
CA ASN A 112 -0.18 -14.96 1.68
C ASN A 112 -0.21 -14.32 3.07
N LEU A 113 -1.26 -13.57 3.36
CA LEU A 113 -1.51 -13.00 4.68
C LEU A 113 -2.56 -13.84 5.40
N GLN A 114 -2.37 -14.02 6.70
CA GLN A 114 -3.35 -14.71 7.54
C GLN A 114 -4.29 -13.69 8.18
N LEU A 115 -5.59 -13.96 8.08
CA LEU A 115 -6.58 -13.24 8.87
C LEU A 115 -6.48 -13.72 10.31
N GLU A 116 -6.18 -12.82 11.24
CA GLU A 116 -6.21 -13.15 12.65
C GLU A 116 -7.63 -13.57 13.04
N LYS A 117 -7.73 -14.69 13.74
CA LYS A 117 -8.97 -15.12 14.34
C LYS A 117 -9.28 -14.16 15.48
N ASN A 118 -10.41 -13.48 15.41
CA ASN A 118 -10.95 -12.76 16.57
C ASN A 118 -11.15 -13.81 17.68
N GLN A 119 -10.34 -13.73 18.74
CA GLN A 119 -10.54 -14.52 19.96
C GLN A 119 -11.74 -14.01 20.75
#